data_AF-A0A1Q7Q8S6-F1
#
_entry.id   AF-A0A1Q7Q8S6-F1
#
_cell.length_a   1.000
_cell.length_b   1.000
_cell.length_c   1.000
_cell.angle_alpha   90.00
_cell.angle_beta   90.00
_cell.angle_gamma   90.00
#
_symmetry.space_group_name_H-M   'P 1'
#
loop_
_entity.id
_entity.type
_entity.pdbx_description
1 polymer ?
#
loop_
_entity_poly.entity_id
_entity_poly.type
_entity_poly.pdbx_seq_one_letter_code
_entity_poly.pdbx_strand_id
1 'polypeptide(L)'
;MVTNIVVGEGAGLGAMLERLHLNSFVVAATSLARVAAGRACVIGKSMLLRRSDLERLGGLYEVRNLLAEDFAIGRMYEVAGFRVALSPYLVRCVNDGWTVERFLNRHVRWAQMRRRIAPGAYLGELLLNPVLWITLATAALWSTRPGRDLRLAAVAAAGVAVKVASDALVSRRLRGSLPRLFEVLLMPLKDLAMAGVWLVACFRKRVSWRGNELRIEEGGKLAPAEARPVEIAQEAI
;
A
#
# COMPACT_ATOMS: atom_id res chain seq x y z
N MET A 1 17.69 -1.95 14.11
CA MET A 1 16.69 -0.99 13.58
C MET A 1 15.30 -1.39 14.06
N VAL A 2 14.41 -0.43 14.29
CA VAL A 2 12.99 -0.65 14.63
C VAL A 2 12.10 0.12 13.66
N THR A 3 10.95 -0.44 13.32
CA THR A 3 9.88 0.21 12.54
C THR A 3 8.52 -0.16 13.16
N ASN A 4 7.47 0.62 12.89
CA ASN A 4 6.18 0.47 13.56
C ASN A 4 5.04 0.18 12.60
N ILE A 5 4.03 -0.54 13.09
CA ILE A 5 2.75 -0.71 12.40
C ILE A 5 2.04 0.65 12.33
N VAL A 6 1.55 1.01 11.14
CA VAL A 6 0.82 2.26 10.89
C VAL A 6 -0.69 2.06 10.86
N VAL A 7 -1.44 2.98 11.46
CA VAL A 7 -2.91 2.96 11.53
C VAL A 7 -3.45 4.29 11.01
N GLY A 8 -4.39 4.25 10.07
CA GLY A 8 -4.98 5.43 9.46
C GLY A 8 -6.09 6.07 10.29
N GLU A 9 -6.05 7.40 10.34
CA GLU A 9 -7.05 8.30 10.94
C GLU A 9 -7.39 9.45 9.96
N GLY A 10 -8.44 10.22 10.27
CA GLY A 10 -8.88 11.37 9.48
C GLY A 10 -10.29 11.28 8.89
N ALA A 11 -10.84 12.44 8.53
CA ALA A 11 -12.20 12.68 8.06
C ALA A 11 -12.26 13.05 6.56
N GLY A 12 -13.43 12.84 5.95
CA GLY A 12 -13.66 12.95 4.51
C GLY A 12 -13.46 11.64 3.75
N LEU A 13 -13.95 11.57 2.50
CA LEU A 13 -14.05 10.31 1.74
C LEU A 13 -12.68 9.71 1.39
N GLY A 14 -11.71 10.50 0.92
CA GLY A 14 -10.37 9.99 0.60
C GLY A 14 -9.59 9.58 1.85
N ALA A 15 -9.73 10.32 2.95
CA ALA A 15 -9.16 9.96 4.25
C ALA A 15 -9.76 8.64 4.79
N MET A 16 -11.07 8.45 4.62
CA MET A 16 -11.77 7.23 5.00
C MET A 16 -11.34 6.02 4.15
N LEU A 17 -11.11 6.19 2.84
CA LEU A 17 -10.55 5.14 1.99
C LEU A 17 -9.11 4.78 2.41
N GLU A 18 -8.25 5.77 2.65
CA GLU A 18 -6.87 5.55 3.16
C GLU A 18 -6.89 4.81 4.50
N ARG A 19 -7.72 5.27 5.45
CA ARG A 19 -7.96 4.65 6.75
C ARG A 19 -8.46 3.22 6.67
N LEU A 20 -9.42 2.94 5.78
CA LEU A 20 -9.94 1.59 5.57
C LEU A 20 -8.91 0.67 4.92
N HIS A 21 -8.05 1.15 4.01
CA HIS A 21 -7.00 0.34 3.39
C HIS A 21 -5.81 0.09 4.33
N LEU A 22 -5.37 1.11 5.08
CA LEU A 22 -4.37 0.98 6.13
C LEU A 22 -4.80 -0.07 7.16
N ASN A 23 -5.99 0.10 7.73
CA ASN A 23 -6.49 -0.70 8.85
C ASN A 23 -7.11 -2.05 8.42
N SER A 24 -6.83 -2.50 7.20
CA SER A 24 -7.13 -3.85 6.71
C SER A 24 -5.89 -4.43 6.03
N PHE A 25 -5.76 -4.26 4.72
CA PHE A 25 -4.72 -4.85 3.88
C PHE A 25 -3.31 -4.51 4.35
N VAL A 26 -3.00 -3.25 4.67
CA VAL A 26 -1.62 -2.85 4.94
C VAL A 26 -1.12 -3.43 6.26
N VAL A 27 -1.89 -3.28 7.34
CA VAL A 27 -1.55 -3.89 8.64
C VAL A 27 -1.52 -5.42 8.55
N ALA A 28 -2.44 -6.04 7.83
CA ALA A 28 -2.45 -7.49 7.62
C ALA A 28 -1.19 -7.96 6.86
N ALA A 29 -0.83 -7.30 5.75
CA ALA A 29 0.31 -7.67 4.93
C ALA A 29 1.66 -7.49 5.66
N THR A 30 1.85 -6.38 6.39
CA THR A 30 3.10 -6.15 7.15
C THR A 30 3.22 -7.10 8.36
N SER A 31 2.09 -7.45 8.99
CA SER A 31 2.06 -8.47 10.05
C SER A 31 2.32 -9.88 9.49
N LEU A 32 1.73 -10.22 8.34
CA LEU A 32 1.92 -11.51 7.67
C LEU A 32 3.39 -11.70 7.23
N ALA A 33 4.03 -10.67 6.67
CA ALA A 33 5.46 -10.71 6.34
C ALA A 33 6.33 -10.99 7.58
N ARG A 34 5.99 -10.37 8.73
CA ARG A 34 6.70 -10.60 9.99
C ARG A 34 6.49 -11.99 10.57
N VAL A 35 5.29 -12.57 10.44
CA VAL A 35 4.95 -13.89 10.99
C VAL A 35 5.43 -15.02 10.06
N ALA A 36 5.08 -14.97 8.77
CA ALA A 36 5.33 -16.06 7.83
C ALA A 36 6.75 -16.05 7.21
N ALA A 37 7.35 -14.87 7.03
CA ALA A 37 8.68 -14.73 6.42
C ALA A 37 9.75 -14.17 7.39
N GLY A 38 9.41 -13.95 8.66
CA GLY A 38 10.31 -13.42 9.70
C GLY A 38 10.71 -11.94 9.56
N ARG A 39 10.44 -11.31 8.40
CA ARG A 39 10.96 -9.99 8.02
C ARG A 39 10.04 -8.85 8.43
N ALA A 40 10.62 -7.73 8.87
CA ALA A 40 9.86 -6.53 9.17
C ALA A 40 9.73 -5.67 7.91
N CYS A 41 8.51 -5.50 7.40
CA CYS A 41 8.25 -4.46 6.39
C CYS A 41 8.49 -3.08 7.00
N VAL A 42 9.57 -2.42 6.60
CA VAL A 42 9.88 -1.05 7.01
C VAL A 42 8.90 -0.08 6.40
N ILE A 43 8.52 0.94 7.18
CA ILE A 43 7.60 2.00 6.75
C ILE A 43 8.20 3.36 7.11
N GLY A 44 8.46 4.21 6.10
CA GLY A 44 9.15 5.50 6.23
C GLY A 44 8.49 6.52 7.17
N LYS A 45 7.24 6.29 7.58
CA LYS A 45 6.56 7.08 8.61
C LYS A 45 7.07 6.84 10.04
N SER A 46 7.75 5.72 10.28
CA SER A 46 8.29 5.39 11.61
C SER A 46 9.45 4.41 11.50
N MET A 47 10.66 4.95 11.63
CA MET A 47 11.94 4.23 11.60
C MET A 47 12.83 4.76 12.72
N LEU A 48 13.30 3.88 13.60
CA LEU A 48 14.33 4.18 14.58
C LEU A 48 15.59 3.38 14.24
N LEU A 49 16.67 4.09 13.97
CA LEU A 49 17.97 3.55 13.58
C LEU A 49 19.09 4.28 14.30
N ARG A 50 20.29 3.69 14.33
CA ARG A 50 21.48 4.35 14.89
C ARG A 50 22.17 5.11 13.77
N ARG A 51 22.44 6.40 13.98
CA ARG A 51 23.11 7.26 12.98
C ARG A 51 24.42 6.67 12.47
N SER A 52 25.30 6.23 13.38
CA SER A 52 26.60 5.62 13.01
C SER A 52 26.47 4.34 12.19
N ASP A 53 25.43 3.52 12.43
CA ASP A 53 25.22 2.29 11.67
C ASP A 53 24.69 2.60 10.26
N LEU A 54 23.88 3.66 10.11
CA LEU A 54 23.42 4.15 8.81
C LEU A 54 24.58 4.79 8.02
N GLU A 55 25.44 5.58 8.66
CA GLU A 55 26.63 6.17 8.03
C GLU A 55 27.62 5.10 7.56
N ARG A 56 27.86 4.05 8.37
CA ARG A 56 28.64 2.86 8.00
C ARG A 56 28.06 2.06 6.83
N LEU A 57 26.78 2.24 6.51
CA LEU A 57 26.08 1.60 5.39
C LEU A 57 25.92 2.54 4.16
N GLY A 58 26.61 3.68 4.12
CA GLY A 58 26.57 4.64 3.01
C GLY A 58 25.62 5.84 3.19
N GLY A 59 24.87 5.89 4.30
CA GLY A 59 24.01 7.01 4.64
C GLY A 59 22.72 7.11 3.82
N LEU A 60 21.99 8.22 4.00
CA LEU A 60 20.75 8.50 3.25
C LEU A 60 20.98 8.87 1.78
N TYR A 61 22.20 9.28 1.42
CA TYR A 61 22.50 9.75 0.07
C TYR A 61 22.33 8.64 -0.96
N GLU A 62 22.75 7.41 -0.66
CA GLU A 62 22.66 6.28 -1.60
C GLU A 62 21.22 5.88 -1.95
N VAL A 63 20.27 6.05 -1.02
CA VAL A 63 18.86 5.74 -1.25
C VAL A 63 18.03 6.92 -1.76
N ARG A 64 18.62 8.13 -1.89
CA ARG A 64 17.91 9.40 -2.21
C ARG A 64 17.05 9.36 -3.47
N ASN A 65 17.42 8.53 -4.44
CA ASN A 65 16.75 8.39 -5.74
C ASN A 65 15.88 7.12 -5.82
N LEU A 66 15.67 6.36 -4.73
CA LEU A 66 14.81 5.18 -4.74
C LEU A 66 13.37 5.56 -4.38
N LEU A 67 12.39 4.94 -5.04
CA LEU A 67 10.96 5.09 -4.70
C LEU A 67 10.58 4.41 -3.37
N ALA A 68 11.46 3.54 -2.86
CA ALA A 68 11.27 2.75 -1.65
C ALA A 68 12.51 2.85 -0.76
N GLU A 69 12.88 4.09 -0.42
CA GLU A 69 14.03 4.40 0.42
C GLU A 69 13.94 3.73 1.80
N ASP A 70 12.71 3.59 2.32
CA ASP A 70 12.42 2.93 3.59
C ASP A 70 12.69 1.41 3.55
N PHE A 71 12.20 0.73 2.52
CA PHE A 71 12.50 -0.68 2.25
C PHE A 71 14.00 -0.90 1.96
N ALA A 72 14.63 -0.01 1.20
CA ALA A 72 16.05 -0.10 0.85
C ALA A 72 16.93 -0.03 2.12
N ILE A 73 16.70 0.97 2.99
CA ILE A 73 17.37 1.07 4.29
C ILE A 73 17.12 -0.20 5.12
N GLY A 74 15.87 -0.69 5.17
CA GLY A 74 15.55 -1.96 5.83
C GLY A 74 16.40 -3.14 5.34
N ARG A 75 16.52 -3.30 4.02
CA ARG A 75 17.32 -4.35 3.40
C ARG A 75 18.83 -4.16 3.61
N MET A 76 19.34 -2.94 3.63
CA MET A 76 20.74 -2.65 3.97
C MET A 76 21.07 -3.13 5.39
N TYR A 77 20.20 -2.84 6.35
CA TYR A 77 20.34 -3.35 7.73
C TYR A 77 20.23 -4.88 7.81
N GLU A 78 19.24 -5.50 7.16
CA GLU A 78 19.07 -6.97 7.15
C GLU A 78 20.27 -7.70 6.51
N VAL A 79 20.83 -7.16 5.41
CA VAL A 79 22.00 -7.76 4.72
C VAL A 79 23.29 -7.59 5.52
N ALA A 80 23.44 -6.48 6.24
CA ALA A 80 24.56 -6.25 7.16
C ALA A 80 24.41 -6.99 8.52
N GLY A 81 23.48 -7.96 8.63
CA GLY A 81 23.27 -8.78 9.82
C GLY A 81 22.58 -8.07 10.99
N PHE A 82 22.16 -6.82 10.84
CA PHE A 82 21.43 -6.11 11.89
C PHE A 82 19.97 -6.57 11.96
N ARG A 83 19.47 -6.78 13.18
CA ARG A 83 18.06 -7.04 13.42
C ARG A 83 17.20 -5.81 13.04
N VAL A 84 16.29 -6.00 12.09
CA VAL A 84 15.17 -5.08 11.82
C VAL A 84 13.93 -5.62 12.53
N ALA A 85 13.41 -4.87 13.51
CA ALA A 85 12.28 -5.29 14.34
C ALA A 85 11.02 -4.50 14.01
N LEU A 86 9.89 -5.21 13.86
CA LEU A 86 8.57 -4.60 13.84
C LEU A 86 8.08 -4.42 15.29
N SER A 87 7.81 -3.18 15.68
CA SER A 87 7.24 -2.82 16.98
C SER A 87 5.71 -2.97 16.97
N PRO A 88 5.09 -3.50 18.05
CA PRO A 88 3.64 -3.58 18.18
C PRO A 88 2.99 -2.21 18.45
N TYR A 89 3.77 -1.16 18.77
CA TYR A 89 3.22 0.17 19.02
C TYR A 89 2.68 0.80 17.73
N LEU A 90 1.41 1.20 17.76
CA LEU A 90 0.65 1.67 16.60
C LEU A 90 0.90 3.17 16.34
N VAL A 91 1.42 3.52 15.16
CA VAL A 91 1.65 4.91 14.74
C VAL A 91 0.46 5.43 13.95
N ARG A 92 -0.27 6.38 14.54
CA ARG A 92 -1.41 7.06 13.92
C ARG A 92 -0.95 7.92 12.73
N CYS A 93 -1.62 7.73 11.60
CA CYS A 93 -1.40 8.45 10.36
C CYS A 93 -2.63 9.30 10.09
N VAL A 94 -2.55 10.60 10.36
CA VAL A 94 -3.64 11.55 10.13
C VAL A 94 -3.71 11.90 8.64
N ASN A 95 -4.86 11.69 8.01
CA ASN A 95 -5.08 11.88 6.56
C ASN A 95 -6.18 12.90 6.27
N ASP A 96 -6.39 13.90 7.13
CA ASP A 96 -7.41 14.92 6.92
C ASP A 96 -7.18 15.71 5.62
N GLY A 97 -8.30 16.15 5.00
CA GLY A 97 -8.28 16.84 3.71
C GLY A 97 -7.89 15.99 2.50
N TRP A 98 -7.82 14.65 2.62
CA TRP A 98 -7.51 13.79 1.48
C TRP A 98 -8.70 13.62 0.52
N THR A 99 -8.47 13.96 -0.75
CA THR A 99 -9.35 13.62 -1.87
C THR A 99 -9.24 12.14 -2.26
N VAL A 100 -10.24 11.61 -2.97
CA VAL A 100 -10.20 10.24 -3.52
C VAL A 100 -9.06 10.10 -4.55
N GLU A 101 -8.79 11.15 -5.32
CA GLU A 101 -7.67 11.17 -6.26
C GLU A 101 -6.31 11.04 -5.54
N ARG A 102 -6.10 11.77 -4.43
CA ARG A 102 -4.87 11.68 -3.61
C ARG A 102 -4.65 10.27 -3.07
N PHE A 103 -5.72 9.61 -2.63
CA PHE A 103 -5.73 8.20 -2.23
C PHE A 103 -5.32 7.27 -3.39
N LEU A 104 -6.00 7.37 -4.55
CA LEU A 104 -5.70 6.54 -5.72
C LEU A 104 -4.27 6.76 -6.24
N ASN A 105 -3.81 8.00 -6.33
CA ASN A 105 -2.45 8.37 -6.72
C ASN A 105 -1.40 7.73 -5.78
N ARG A 106 -1.62 7.81 -4.46
CA ARG A 106 -0.76 7.18 -3.44
C ARG A 106 -0.71 5.66 -3.60
N HIS A 107 -1.84 5.00 -3.85
CA HIS A 107 -1.86 3.53 -3.98
C HIS A 107 -1.37 3.02 -5.31
N VAL A 108 -1.56 3.74 -6.43
CA VAL A 108 -0.90 3.40 -7.71
C VAL A 108 0.62 3.48 -7.56
N ARG A 109 1.15 4.56 -6.93
CA ARG A 109 2.59 4.67 -6.64
C ARG A 109 3.09 3.53 -5.75
N TRP A 110 2.35 3.18 -4.69
CA TRP A 110 2.71 2.04 -3.82
C TRP A 110 2.59 0.67 -4.49
N ALA A 111 1.64 0.47 -5.40
CA ALA A 111 1.49 -0.79 -6.14
C ALA A 111 2.62 -0.94 -7.19
N GLN A 112 2.96 0.14 -7.92
CA GLN A 112 4.13 0.17 -8.79
C GLN A 112 5.43 -0.15 -8.02
N MET A 113 5.56 0.40 -6.81
CA MET A 113 6.67 0.15 -5.89
C MET A 113 6.74 -1.32 -5.44
N ARG A 114 5.65 -1.89 -4.90
CA ARG A 114 5.61 -3.31 -4.46
C ARG A 114 5.88 -4.28 -5.61
N ARG A 115 5.35 -4.00 -6.81
CA ARG A 115 5.62 -4.78 -8.04
C ARG A 115 7.10 -4.82 -8.41
N ARG A 116 7.83 -3.71 -8.23
CA ARG A 116 9.29 -3.65 -8.47
C ARG A 116 10.09 -4.37 -7.39
N ILE A 117 9.67 -4.28 -6.12
CA ILE A 117 10.35 -4.89 -4.96
C ILE A 117 10.24 -6.41 -4.95
N ALA A 118 9.03 -6.94 -5.12
CA ALA A 118 8.75 -8.37 -4.98
C ALA A 118 7.63 -8.83 -5.95
N PRO A 119 7.95 -9.03 -7.25
CA PRO A 119 6.95 -9.37 -8.27
C PRO A 119 6.05 -10.56 -7.91
N GLY A 120 6.62 -11.64 -7.34
CA GLY A 120 5.85 -12.82 -6.93
C GLY A 120 4.90 -12.55 -5.75
N ALA A 121 5.33 -11.78 -4.76
CA ALA A 121 4.46 -11.36 -3.65
C ALA A 121 3.35 -10.43 -4.15
N TYR A 122 3.67 -9.53 -5.09
CA TYR A 122 2.72 -8.62 -5.73
C TYR A 122 1.64 -9.36 -6.53
N LEU A 123 1.99 -10.43 -7.25
CA LEU A 123 1.01 -11.33 -7.89
C LEU A 123 0.12 -12.01 -6.82
N GLY A 124 0.72 -12.43 -5.70
CA GLY A 124 0.00 -13.00 -4.56
C GLY A 124 -1.01 -12.05 -3.88
N GLU A 125 -0.87 -10.73 -4.03
CA GLU A 125 -1.82 -9.75 -3.47
C GLU A 125 -3.25 -9.94 -4.00
N LEU A 126 -3.42 -10.46 -5.22
CA LEU A 126 -4.73 -10.78 -5.77
C LEU A 126 -5.46 -11.87 -4.97
N LEU A 127 -4.74 -12.86 -4.45
CA LEU A 127 -5.32 -13.94 -3.64
C LEU A 127 -5.83 -13.43 -2.28
N LEU A 128 -5.30 -12.30 -1.81
CA LEU A 128 -5.73 -11.63 -0.58
C LEU A 128 -6.94 -10.70 -0.78
N ASN A 129 -7.50 -10.64 -2.00
CA ASN A 129 -8.69 -9.87 -2.34
C ASN A 129 -9.89 -10.77 -2.69
N PRO A 130 -10.57 -11.39 -1.69
CA PRO A 130 -11.70 -12.27 -1.95
C PRO A 130 -12.91 -11.54 -2.56
N VAL A 131 -13.04 -10.22 -2.35
CA VAL A 131 -14.14 -9.43 -2.94
C VAL A 131 -14.04 -9.46 -4.47
N LEU A 132 -12.85 -9.25 -5.03
CA LEU A 132 -12.59 -9.36 -6.47
C LEU A 132 -13.03 -10.72 -7.01
N TRP A 133 -12.57 -11.81 -6.40
CA TRP A 133 -12.86 -13.17 -6.88
C TRP A 133 -14.34 -13.53 -6.75
N ILE A 134 -15.02 -13.13 -5.67
CA ILE A 134 -16.46 -13.31 -5.50
C ILE A 134 -17.23 -12.54 -6.58
N THR A 135 -16.87 -11.28 -6.84
CA THR A 135 -17.51 -10.47 -7.89
C THR A 135 -17.32 -11.08 -9.28
N LEU A 136 -16.09 -11.50 -9.63
CA LEU A 136 -15.80 -12.12 -10.93
C LEU A 136 -16.51 -13.48 -11.10
N ALA A 137 -16.50 -14.34 -10.09
CA ALA A 137 -17.19 -15.63 -10.12
C ALA A 137 -18.71 -15.46 -10.23
N THR A 138 -19.29 -14.51 -9.50
CA THR A 138 -20.73 -14.21 -9.58
C THR A 138 -21.11 -13.71 -10.97
N ALA A 139 -20.32 -12.82 -11.57
CA ALA A 139 -20.56 -12.32 -12.92
C ALA A 139 -20.46 -13.43 -14.00
N ALA A 140 -19.46 -14.31 -13.91
CA ALA A 140 -19.27 -15.42 -14.86
C ALA A 140 -20.35 -16.51 -14.74
N LEU A 141 -20.89 -16.75 -13.54
CA LEU A 141 -22.04 -17.66 -13.36
C LEU A 141 -23.34 -17.05 -13.88
N TRP A 142 -23.54 -15.73 -13.68
CA TRP A 142 -24.74 -15.03 -14.15
C TRP A 142 -24.81 -14.91 -15.68
N SER A 143 -23.67 -14.80 -16.37
CA SER A 143 -23.63 -14.77 -17.84
C SER A 143 -23.83 -16.14 -18.50
N THR A 144 -23.53 -17.24 -17.79
CA THR A 144 -23.64 -18.62 -18.32
C THR A 144 -24.92 -19.33 -17.92
N ARG A 145 -25.60 -18.88 -16.86
CA ARG A 145 -26.90 -19.40 -16.43
C ARG A 145 -27.88 -18.24 -16.19
N PRO A 146 -28.74 -17.89 -17.17
CA PRO A 146 -29.75 -16.83 -17.01
C PRO A 146 -30.92 -17.30 -16.13
N GLY A 147 -30.63 -17.49 -14.84
CA GLY A 147 -31.58 -17.81 -13.78
C GLY A 147 -31.14 -17.12 -12.49
N ARG A 148 -32.07 -16.41 -11.83
CA ARG A 148 -31.78 -15.61 -10.64
C ARG A 148 -31.66 -16.50 -9.39
N ASP A 149 -30.68 -17.40 -9.38
CA ASP A 149 -30.47 -18.32 -8.24
C ASP A 149 -30.04 -17.53 -7.00
N LEU A 150 -30.99 -17.35 -6.10
CA LEU A 150 -30.82 -16.67 -4.82
C LEU A 150 -29.77 -17.35 -3.94
N ARG A 151 -29.46 -18.64 -4.17
CA ARG A 151 -28.40 -19.37 -3.46
C ARG A 151 -27.02 -18.84 -3.84
N LEU A 152 -26.77 -18.59 -5.13
CA LEU A 152 -25.51 -17.98 -5.59
C LEU A 152 -25.35 -16.56 -5.04
N ALA A 153 -26.41 -15.76 -5.08
CA ALA A 153 -26.43 -14.42 -4.51
C ALA A 153 -26.18 -14.44 -2.99
N ALA A 154 -26.79 -15.38 -2.26
CA ALA A 154 -26.60 -15.54 -0.82
C ALA A 154 -25.17 -15.99 -0.46
N VAL A 155 -24.58 -16.93 -1.20
CA VAL A 155 -23.18 -17.37 -0.98
C VAL A 155 -22.20 -16.23 -1.29
N ALA A 156 -22.41 -15.47 -2.37
CA ALA A 156 -21.59 -14.30 -2.68
C ALA A 156 -21.70 -13.22 -1.60
N ALA A 157 -22.93 -12.91 -1.15
CA ALA A 157 -23.17 -11.95 -0.07
C ALA A 157 -22.54 -12.41 1.26
N ALA A 158 -22.63 -13.69 1.60
CA ALA A 158 -22.01 -14.26 2.80
C ALA A 158 -20.48 -14.18 2.74
N GLY A 159 -19.85 -14.51 1.61
CA GLY A 159 -18.40 -14.39 1.43
C GLY A 159 -17.89 -12.95 1.56
N VAL A 160 -18.61 -11.97 0.98
CA VAL A 160 -18.32 -10.55 1.17
C VAL A 160 -18.54 -10.12 2.63
N ALA A 161 -19.62 -10.57 3.27
CA ALA A 161 -19.90 -10.28 4.68
C ALA A 161 -18.81 -10.81 5.62
N VAL A 162 -18.25 -11.99 5.36
CA VAL A 162 -17.11 -12.54 6.13
C VAL A 162 -15.86 -11.67 5.97
N LYS A 163 -15.52 -11.23 4.75
CA LYS A 163 -14.40 -10.30 4.52
C LYS A 163 -14.62 -8.96 5.23
N VAL A 164 -15.81 -8.39 5.11
CA VAL A 164 -16.20 -7.12 5.73
C VAL A 164 -16.18 -7.21 7.26
N ALA A 165 -16.67 -8.32 7.84
CA ALA A 165 -16.59 -8.57 9.27
C ALA A 165 -15.14 -8.70 9.76
N SER A 166 -14.27 -9.38 8.99
CA SER A 166 -12.83 -9.48 9.29
C SER A 166 -12.16 -8.11 9.28
N ASP A 167 -12.32 -7.31 8.21
CA ASP A 167 -11.81 -5.94 8.12
C ASP A 167 -12.33 -5.07 9.28
N ALA A 168 -13.61 -5.20 9.65
CA ALA A 168 -14.22 -4.45 10.77
C ALA A 168 -13.68 -4.87 12.15
N LEU A 169 -13.43 -6.16 12.37
CA LEU A 169 -12.81 -6.67 13.60
C LEU A 169 -11.35 -6.22 13.73
N VAL A 170 -10.57 -6.26 12.65
CA VAL A 170 -9.20 -5.70 12.61
C VAL A 170 -9.23 -4.20 12.88
N SER A 171 -10.12 -3.43 12.22
CA SER A 171 -10.27 -1.99 12.50
C SER A 171 -10.66 -1.71 13.96
N ARG A 172 -11.53 -2.53 14.57
CA ARG A 172 -11.89 -2.43 16.00
C ARG A 172 -10.69 -2.70 16.90
N ARG A 173 -9.85 -3.71 16.61
CA ARG A 173 -8.63 -4.01 17.38
C ARG A 173 -7.60 -2.87 17.29
N LEU A 174 -7.51 -2.19 16.15
CA LEU A 174 -6.55 -1.09 15.93
C LEU A 174 -7.04 0.28 16.44
N ARG A 175 -8.34 0.55 16.43
CA ARG A 175 -8.94 1.87 16.78
C ARG A 175 -9.74 1.87 18.08
N GLY A 176 -9.90 0.73 18.76
CA GLY A 176 -10.81 0.54 19.89
C GLY A 176 -12.31 0.52 19.54
N SER A 177 -12.70 1.04 18.37
CA SER A 177 -14.09 1.25 17.96
C SER A 177 -14.42 0.57 16.62
N LEU A 178 -15.65 0.05 16.51
CA LEU A 178 -16.17 -0.50 15.26
C LEU A 178 -16.29 0.59 14.17
N PRO A 179 -16.10 0.25 12.88
CA PRO A 179 -16.46 1.13 11.78
C PRO A 179 -17.95 1.49 11.77
N ARG A 180 -18.28 2.72 11.38
CA ARG A 180 -19.67 3.16 11.13
C ARG A 180 -20.27 2.37 9.96
N LEU A 181 -21.60 2.22 9.90
CA LEU A 181 -22.26 1.46 8.81
C LEU A 181 -21.81 1.90 7.40
N PHE A 182 -21.63 3.20 7.17
CA PHE A 182 -21.11 3.72 5.89
C PHE A 182 -19.64 3.32 5.62
N GLU A 183 -18.79 3.22 6.66
CA GLU A 183 -17.43 2.66 6.52
C GLU A 183 -17.46 1.18 6.16
N VAL A 184 -18.37 0.42 6.77
CA VAL A 184 -18.58 -1.03 6.52
C VAL A 184 -19.02 -1.26 5.07
N LEU A 185 -20.02 -0.50 4.59
CA LEU A 185 -20.51 -0.57 3.20
C LEU A 185 -19.46 -0.14 2.16
N LEU A 186 -18.49 0.69 2.54
CA LEU A 186 -17.40 1.14 1.66
C LEU A 186 -16.25 0.12 1.54
N MET A 187 -16.15 -0.88 2.44
CA MET A 187 -15.06 -1.86 2.42
C MET A 187 -14.97 -2.68 1.11
N PRO A 188 -16.07 -3.23 0.55
CA PRO A 188 -16.01 -3.95 -0.72
C PRO A 188 -15.65 -3.05 -1.90
N LEU A 189 -16.17 -1.82 -1.92
CA LEU A 189 -15.86 -0.85 -2.99
C LEU A 189 -14.39 -0.41 -2.94
N LYS A 190 -13.82 -0.23 -1.73
CA LYS A 190 -12.36 -0.11 -1.53
C LYS A 190 -11.62 -1.30 -2.16
N ASP A 191 -12.01 -2.52 -1.83
CA ASP A 191 -11.26 -3.71 -2.25
C ASP A 191 -11.31 -3.90 -3.77
N LEU A 192 -12.43 -3.60 -4.43
CA LEU A 192 -12.54 -3.54 -5.89
C LEU A 192 -11.71 -2.39 -6.50
N ALA A 193 -11.72 -1.20 -5.89
CA ALA A 193 -10.87 -0.08 -6.32
C ALA A 193 -9.37 -0.42 -6.18
N MET A 194 -8.98 -1.21 -5.18
CA MET A 194 -7.61 -1.68 -5.00
C MET A 194 -7.21 -2.76 -6.02
N ALA A 195 -8.14 -3.61 -6.48
CA ALA A 195 -7.91 -4.47 -7.64
C ALA A 195 -7.70 -3.65 -8.93
N GLY A 196 -8.49 -2.58 -9.12
CA GLY A 196 -8.28 -1.63 -10.22
C GLY A 196 -6.91 -0.93 -10.16
N VAL A 197 -6.50 -0.49 -8.97
CA VAL A 197 -5.17 0.11 -8.74
C VAL A 197 -4.04 -0.89 -9.00
N TRP A 198 -4.19 -2.15 -8.56
CA TRP A 198 -3.24 -3.23 -8.84
C TRP A 198 -3.06 -3.44 -10.35
N LEU A 199 -4.16 -3.43 -11.11
CA LEU A 199 -4.13 -3.58 -12.57
C LEU A 199 -3.48 -2.36 -13.25
N VAL A 200 -3.87 -1.14 -12.87
CA VAL A 200 -3.29 0.11 -13.40
C VAL A 200 -1.77 0.18 -13.15
N ALA A 201 -1.31 -0.26 -11.98
CA ALA A 201 0.11 -0.27 -11.63
C ALA A 201 0.96 -1.28 -12.42
N CYS A 202 0.35 -2.26 -13.10
CA CYS A 202 1.03 -3.15 -14.05
C CYS A 202 1.44 -2.40 -15.33
N PHE A 203 0.62 -1.46 -15.81
CA PHE A 203 0.85 -0.72 -17.05
C PHE A 203 1.53 0.65 -16.84
N ARG A 204 1.22 1.36 -15.75
CA ARG A 204 1.73 2.71 -15.51
C ARG A 204 3.24 2.71 -15.19
N LYS A 205 4.04 3.46 -15.95
CA LYS A 205 5.49 3.65 -15.75
C LYS A 205 5.89 5.00 -15.13
N ARG A 206 5.01 6.01 -15.23
CA ARG A 206 5.17 7.35 -14.61
C ARG A 206 4.46 7.45 -13.25
N VAL A 207 4.90 8.42 -12.45
CA VAL A 207 4.42 8.76 -11.11
C VAL A 207 4.37 10.28 -11.00
N SER A 208 3.25 10.83 -10.52
CA SER A 208 3.25 12.20 -10.01
C SER A 208 3.54 12.19 -8.50
N TRP A 209 4.52 12.97 -8.06
CA TRP A 209 4.92 13.10 -6.65
C TRP A 209 5.38 14.52 -6.32
N ARG A 210 4.74 15.15 -5.32
CA ARG A 210 5.02 16.53 -4.89
C ARG A 210 5.06 17.54 -6.06
N GLY A 211 4.14 17.39 -7.03
CA GLY A 211 4.06 18.23 -8.23
C GLY A 211 4.99 17.84 -9.40
N ASN A 212 5.89 16.87 -9.23
CA ASN A 212 6.83 16.44 -10.27
C ASN A 212 6.35 15.15 -10.94
N GLU A 213 6.38 15.08 -12.28
CA GLU A 213 6.27 13.82 -13.03
C GLU A 213 7.64 13.11 -13.02
N LEU A 214 7.66 11.87 -12.55
CA LEU A 214 8.85 11.02 -12.43
C LEU A 214 8.64 9.66 -13.12
N ARG A 215 9.70 9.09 -13.68
CA ARG A 215 9.76 7.74 -14.25
C ARG A 215 10.32 6.76 -13.21
N ILE A 216 9.71 5.58 -13.07
CA ILE A 216 10.28 4.49 -12.26
C ILE A 216 11.13 3.60 -13.16
N GLU A 217 12.44 3.67 -12.97
CA GLU A 217 13.45 2.92 -13.71
C GLU A 217 13.72 1.55 -13.08
N GLU A 218 14.79 0.89 -13.51
CA GLU A 218 15.23 -0.38 -12.93
C GLU A 218 15.81 -0.18 -11.52
N GLY A 219 15.78 -1.25 -10.71
CA GLY A 219 16.04 -1.17 -9.27
C GLY A 219 15.07 -0.28 -8.46
N GLY A 220 14.02 0.26 -9.08
CA GLY A 220 13.10 1.20 -8.43
C GLY A 220 13.65 2.63 -8.30
N LYS A 221 14.69 2.98 -9.06
CA LYS A 221 15.21 4.35 -9.15
C LYS A 221 14.18 5.30 -9.77
N LEU A 222 14.20 6.56 -9.35
CA LEU A 222 13.39 7.66 -9.85
C LEU A 222 14.26 8.58 -10.71
N ALA A 223 13.78 8.88 -11.91
CA ALA A 223 14.32 9.92 -12.79
C ALA A 223 13.20 10.92 -13.15
N PRO A 224 13.51 12.17 -13.53
CA PRO A 224 12.55 13.07 -14.16
C PRO A 224 11.84 12.40 -15.35
N ALA A 225 10.54 12.66 -15.53
CA ALA A 225 9.82 12.15 -16.71
C ALA A 225 10.23 12.86 -18.01
N GLU A 226 10.67 14.11 -17.89
CA GLU A 226 11.25 14.94 -18.95
C GLU A 226 12.60 15.46 -18.45
N ALA A 227 13.60 15.50 -19.33
CA ALA A 227 14.84 16.20 -19.03
C ALA A 227 14.55 17.71 -19.03
N ARG A 228 14.66 18.37 -17.87
CA ARG A 228 14.73 19.83 -17.86
C ARG A 228 15.94 20.25 -18.71
N PRO A 229 15.80 21.20 -19.64
CA PRO A 229 16.94 21.86 -20.24
C PRO A 229 17.85 22.37 -19.11
N VAL A 230 19.16 22.15 -19.24
CA VAL A 230 20.11 22.83 -18.38
C VAL A 230 20.15 24.27 -18.88
N GLU A 231 19.51 25.18 -18.15
CA GLU A 231 19.78 26.61 -18.28
C GLU A 231 21.23 26.83 -17.85
N ILE A 232 22.14 26.74 -18.82
CA ILE A 232 23.48 27.28 -18.68
C ILE A 232 23.29 28.79 -18.56
N ALA A 233 23.36 29.29 -17.33
CA ALA A 233 23.39 30.73 -17.09
C ALA A 233 24.58 31.29 -17.88
N GLN A 234 24.29 32.09 -18.91
CA GLN A 234 25.31 32.83 -19.62
C GLN A 234 25.77 33.94 -18.68
N GLU A 235 26.89 33.71 -17.99
CA GLU A 235 27.58 34.75 -17.25
C GLU A 235 27.93 35.89 -18.22
N ALA A 236 27.48 37.09 -17.91
CA ALA A 236 27.61 38.24 -18.80
C ALA A 236 29.07 38.71 -18.89
N ILE A 237 29.42 39.20 -20.09
CA ILE A 237 30.66 39.93 -20.40
C ILE A 237 30.25 41.35 -20.79
#